data_AF-A0A523GJ98-F1
#
_entry.id   AF-A0A523GJ98-F1
#
_cell.length_a   1.000
_cell.length_b   1.000
_cell.length_c   1.000
_cell.angle_alpha   90.00
_cell.angle_beta   90.00
_cell.angle_gamma   90.00
#
_symmetry.space_group_name_H-M   'P 1'
#
loop_
_entity.id
_entity.type
_entity.pdbx_description
1 polymer ?
#
loop_
_entity_poly.entity_id
_entity_poly.type
_entity_poly.pdbx_seq_one_letter_code
_entity_poly.pdbx_strand_id
1 'polypeptide(L)'
;MKILTPSHFTWVQYNTEGDEIFGIGGGSYSIAGDKYVEHIEFVHPDRLDQIGVNAVYTWRQNNPDHWNISGVIESRDSLQYLEENWAKYNTDSESETETESMNLQ
;
A
#
# COMPACT_ATOMS: atom_id res chain seq x y z
N MET A 1 2.21 3.81 -0.29
CA MET A 1 1.59 3.48 1.03
C MET A 1 0.26 2.77 0.80
N LYS A 2 -0.17 1.87 1.69
CA LYS A 2 -1.51 1.29 1.70
C LYS A 2 -2.10 1.37 3.11
N ILE A 3 -3.32 1.87 3.20
CA ILE A 3 -4.10 2.00 4.43
C ILE A 3 -5.14 0.88 4.41
N LEU A 4 -5.21 0.10 5.49
CA LEU A 4 -6.12 -1.02 5.63
C LEU A 4 -7.04 -0.81 6.83
N THR A 5 -8.32 -0.98 6.60
CA THR A 5 -9.34 -1.18 7.65
C THR A 5 -9.75 -2.66 7.64
N PRO A 6 -10.63 -3.14 8.54
CA PRO A 6 -11.04 -4.55 8.52
C PRO A 6 -11.64 -5.05 7.19
N SER A 7 -12.17 -4.17 6.34
CA SER A 7 -12.86 -4.55 5.10
C SER A 7 -12.49 -3.73 3.86
N HIS A 8 -11.74 -2.64 4.01
CA HIS A 8 -11.39 -1.73 2.91
C HIS A 8 -9.93 -1.38 2.90
N PHE A 9 -9.44 -1.03 1.71
CA PHE A 9 -8.08 -0.57 1.48
C PHE A 9 -8.08 0.71 0.65
N THR A 10 -7.05 1.51 0.85
CA THR A 10 -6.68 2.61 -0.05
C THR A 10 -5.17 2.55 -0.25
N TRP A 11 -4.70 2.45 -1.50
CA TRP A 11 -3.31 2.69 -1.82
C TRP A 11 -3.10 4.10 -2.35
N VAL A 12 -1.94 4.65 -2.05
CA VAL A 12 -1.47 5.95 -2.53
C VAL A 12 -0.04 5.77 -3.04
N GLN A 13 0.18 6.17 -4.29
CA GLN A 13 1.49 6.35 -4.89
C GLN A 13 1.83 7.84 -4.85
N TYR A 14 2.94 8.19 -4.20
CA TYR A 14 3.33 9.58 -3.97
C TYR A 14 4.85 9.71 -4.00
N ASN A 15 5.32 10.94 -4.18
CA ASN A 15 6.73 11.29 -4.07
C ASN A 15 7.14 11.32 -2.59
N THR A 16 8.17 10.58 -2.19
CA THR A 16 8.64 10.59 -0.79
C THR A 16 9.43 11.83 -0.40
N GLU A 17 9.87 12.64 -1.37
CA GLU A 17 10.65 13.85 -1.16
C GLU A 17 9.84 15.15 -1.37
N GLY A 18 8.63 15.06 -1.93
CA GLY A 18 7.80 16.23 -2.25
C GLY A 18 6.30 15.95 -2.16
N ASP A 19 5.48 16.99 -2.32
CA ASP A 19 4.04 16.95 -2.01
C ASP A 19 3.15 16.43 -3.17
N GLU A 20 3.67 15.55 -4.04
CA GLU A 20 2.96 15.09 -5.22
C GLU A 20 2.38 13.67 -5.05
N ILE A 21 1.10 13.51 -5.42
CA ILE A 21 0.41 12.21 -5.49
C ILE A 21 0.27 11.83 -6.96
N PHE A 22 0.84 10.68 -7.33
CA PHE A 22 0.82 10.15 -8.69
C PHE A 22 -0.40 9.28 -8.96
N GLY A 23 -0.93 8.63 -7.93
CA GLY A 23 -2.07 7.74 -8.09
C GLY A 23 -2.69 7.38 -6.75
N ILE A 24 -4.01 7.22 -6.77
CA ILE A 24 -4.78 6.76 -5.63
C ILE A 24 -5.83 5.77 -6.12
N GLY A 25 -6.07 4.74 -5.34
CA GLY A 25 -7.15 3.81 -5.61
C GLY A 25 -7.49 3.01 -4.36
N GLY A 26 -8.63 2.35 -4.39
CA GLY A 26 -9.13 1.63 -3.24
C GLY A 26 -10.47 0.99 -3.47
N GLY A 27 -10.97 0.40 -2.40
CA GLY A 27 -12.25 -0.29 -2.35
C GLY A 27 -12.26 -1.31 -1.23
N SER A 28 -13.06 -2.35 -1.39
CA SER A 28 -13.15 -3.45 -0.42
C SER A 28 -12.11 -4.53 -0.69
N TYR A 29 -11.71 -5.27 0.34
CA TYR A 29 -10.87 -6.46 0.17
C TYR A 29 -11.32 -7.63 1.02
N SER A 30 -10.87 -8.82 0.64
CA SER A 30 -11.03 -10.03 1.44
C SER A 30 -9.77 -10.88 1.42
N ILE A 31 -9.57 -11.66 2.48
CA ILE A 31 -8.52 -12.67 2.57
C ILE A 31 -9.18 -14.02 2.83
N ALA A 32 -8.85 -15.01 2.00
CA ALA A 32 -9.30 -16.39 2.16
C ALA A 32 -8.14 -17.35 1.89
N GLY A 33 -7.59 -17.94 2.95
CA GLY A 33 -6.37 -18.75 2.87
C GLY A 33 -5.20 -17.89 2.42
N ASP A 34 -4.67 -18.16 1.23
CA ASP A 34 -3.57 -17.40 0.63
C ASP A 34 -4.00 -16.41 -0.43
N LYS A 35 -5.31 -16.27 -0.66
CA LYS A 35 -5.85 -15.33 -1.64
C LYS A 35 -6.19 -14.02 -0.97
N TYR A 36 -5.64 -12.94 -1.51
CA TYR A 36 -6.01 -11.58 -1.22
C TYR A 36 -6.75 -11.02 -2.44
N VAL A 37 -8.01 -10.64 -2.26
CA VAL A 37 -8.86 -10.14 -3.35
C VAL A 37 -9.20 -8.68 -3.07
N GLU A 38 -8.79 -7.79 -3.97
CA GLU A 38 -9.17 -6.38 -3.97
C GLU A 38 -10.30 -6.15 -4.96
N HIS A 39 -11.45 -5.69 -4.47
CA HIS A 39 -12.49 -5.15 -5.31
C HIS A 39 -12.25 -3.65 -5.51
N ILE A 40 -11.92 -3.27 -6.75
CA ILE A 40 -11.52 -1.89 -7.05
C ILE A 40 -12.78 -1.03 -7.21
N GLU A 41 -13.00 -0.08 -6.30
CA GLU A 41 -14.17 0.81 -6.32
C GLU A 41 -13.85 2.17 -6.92
N PHE A 42 -12.60 2.61 -6.81
CA PHE A 42 -12.13 3.85 -7.42
C PHE A 42 -10.63 3.79 -7.74
N VAL A 43 -10.24 4.50 -8.80
CA VAL A 43 -8.85 4.80 -9.14
C VAL A 43 -8.78 6.19 -9.77
N HIS A 44 -7.71 6.93 -9.51
CA HIS A 44 -7.42 8.23 -10.11
C HIS A 44 -5.90 8.46 -10.21
N PRO A 45 -5.38 9.16 -11.24
CA PRO A 45 -6.10 9.69 -12.41
C PRO A 45 -6.36 8.66 -13.51
N ASP A 46 -5.53 7.62 -13.58
CA ASP A 46 -5.54 6.64 -14.67
C ASP A 46 -6.14 5.29 -14.24
N ARG A 47 -6.21 4.33 -15.16
CA ARG A 47 -6.70 2.95 -14.92
C ARG A 47 -8.17 2.85 -14.52
N LEU A 48 -9.01 3.74 -15.08
CA LEU A 48 -10.47 3.71 -14.90
C LEU A 48 -11.10 2.37 -15.37
N ASP A 49 -10.42 1.65 -16.25
CA ASP A 49 -10.80 0.30 -16.71
C ASP A 49 -10.73 -0.76 -15.61
N GLN A 50 -10.07 -0.47 -14.48
CA GLN A 50 -10.01 -1.39 -13.34
C GLN A 50 -11.20 -1.24 -12.38
N ILE A 51 -12.02 -0.19 -12.49
CA ILE A 51 -13.17 -0.01 -11.59
C ILE A 51 -14.17 -1.16 -11.77
N GLY A 52 -14.53 -1.82 -10.67
CA GLY A 52 -15.40 -3.00 -10.62
C GLY A 52 -14.68 -4.33 -10.81
N VAL A 53 -13.38 -4.33 -11.12
CA VAL A 53 -12.58 -5.55 -11.27
C VAL A 53 -12.22 -6.12 -9.89
N ASN A 54 -12.18 -7.46 -9.79
CA ASN A 54 -11.59 -8.16 -8.64
C ASN A 54 -10.15 -8.53 -8.98
N ALA A 55 -9.19 -7.77 -8.45
CA ALA A 55 -7.78 -8.09 -8.56
C ALA A 55 -7.43 -9.16 -7.53
N VAL A 56 -6.90 -10.30 -7.99
CA VAL A 56 -6.63 -11.47 -7.16
C VAL A 56 -5.13 -11.67 -7.04
N TYR A 57 -4.64 -11.66 -5.81
CA TYR A 57 -3.23 -11.84 -5.49
C TYR A 57 -3.04 -12.98 -4.50
N THR A 58 -1.81 -13.48 -4.46
CA THR A 58 -1.33 -14.35 -3.38
C THR A 58 -0.76 -13.48 -2.28
N TRP A 59 -1.16 -13.74 -1.04
CA TRP A 59 -0.63 -13.08 0.15
C TRP A 59 0.16 -14.07 1.02
N ARG A 60 1.29 -13.62 1.55
CA ARG A 60 2.07 -14.34 2.56
C ARG A 60 2.46 -13.39 3.69
N GLN A 61 2.21 -13.79 4.93
CA GLN A 61 2.70 -13.06 6.10
C GLN A 61 3.93 -13.78 6.65
N ASN A 62 5.06 -13.09 6.64
CA ASN A 62 6.34 -13.65 7.12
C ASN A 62 6.48 -13.45 8.64
N ASN A 63 6.01 -12.31 9.13
CA ASN A 63 5.95 -11.97 10.56
C ASN A 63 4.79 -10.97 10.79
N PRO A 64 4.44 -10.63 12.05
CA PRO A 64 3.27 -9.79 12.35
C PRO A 64 3.24 -8.47 11.58
N ASP A 65 4.40 -7.87 11.31
CA ASP A 65 4.52 -6.56 10.70
C ASP A 65 4.98 -6.61 9.24
N HIS A 66 5.27 -7.78 8.67
CA HIS A 66 5.77 -7.90 7.30
C HIS A 66 5.02 -8.93 6.49
N TRP A 67 4.66 -8.53 5.28
CA TRP A 67 3.94 -9.36 4.35
C TRP A 67 4.38 -9.13 2.91
N ASN A 68 4.09 -10.13 2.09
CA ASN A 68 4.32 -10.13 0.66
C ASN A 68 2.98 -10.32 -0.07
N ILE A 69 2.81 -9.56 -1.15
CA ILE A 69 1.72 -9.71 -2.11
C ILE A 69 2.37 -10.00 -3.46
N SER A 70 1.90 -11.02 -4.15
CA SER A 70 2.34 -11.32 -5.52
C SER A 70 1.20 -11.77 -6.41
N GLY A 71 1.31 -11.50 -7.70
CA GLY A 71 0.29 -11.91 -8.66
C GLY A 71 0.52 -11.31 -10.04
N VAL A 72 -0.52 -11.33 -10.86
CA VAL A 72 -0.48 -10.77 -12.21
C VAL A 72 -1.49 -9.65 -12.30
N ILE A 73 -1.03 -8.47 -12.71
CA ILE A 73 -1.90 -7.38 -13.13
C ILE A 73 -2.16 -7.57 -14.62
N GLU A 74 -3.41 -7.85 -14.95
CA GLU A 74 -3.90 -7.84 -16.32
C GLU A 74 -4.59 -6.50 -16.57
N SER A 75 -4.11 -5.78 -17.57
CA SER A 75 -4.83 -4.67 -18.18
C SER A 75 -5.13 -5.01 -19.62
N ARG A 76 -5.97 -4.21 -20.27
CA ARG A 76 -6.38 -4.42 -21.67
C ARG A 76 -5.22 -4.76 -22.62
N ASP A 77 -4.06 -4.13 -22.42
CA ASP A 77 -2.92 -4.20 -23.33
C ASP A 77 -1.65 -4.80 -22.70
N SER A 78 -1.68 -5.23 -21.43
CA SER A 78 -0.48 -5.74 -20.76
C SER A 78 -0.76 -6.78 -19.68
N LEU A 79 0.17 -7.72 -19.56
CA LEU A 79 0.28 -8.65 -18.43
C LEU A 79 1.58 -8.36 -17.71
N GLN A 80 1.48 -7.98 -16.44
CA GLN A 80 2.63 -7.62 -15.62
C GLN A 80 2.63 -8.45 -14.34
N TYR A 81 3.76 -9.09 -14.04
CA TYR A 81 3.95 -9.73 -12.74
C TYR A 81 4.21 -8.64 -11.68
N LEU A 82 3.51 -8.75 -10.57
CA LEU A 82 3.63 -7.87 -9.41
C LEU A 82 4.21 -8.66 -8.25
N GLU A 83 5.19 -8.06 -7.57
CA GLU A 83 5.67 -8.51 -6.27
C GLU A 83 5.88 -7.30 -5.37
N GLU A 84 5.13 -7.24 -4.27
CA GLU A 84 5.17 -6.17 -3.29
C GLU A 84 5.56 -6.72 -1.93
N ASN A 85 6.52 -6.06 -1.29
CA ASN A 85 6.90 -6.31 0.09
C ASN A 85 6.48 -5.12 0.94
N TRP A 86 5.72 -5.39 1.98
CA TRP A 86 5.13 -4.36 2.83
C TRP A 86 5.55 -4.56 4.28
N ALA A 87 5.73 -3.44 4.96
CA ALA A 87 5.93 -3.39 6.39
C ALA A 87 4.85 -2.51 7.02
N LYS A 88 4.36 -2.90 8.21
CA LYS A 88 3.49 -2.06 9.02
C LYS A 88 4.26 -0.79 9.39
N TYR A 89 3.61 0.36 9.22
CA TYR A 89 4.17 1.64 9.65
C TYR A 89 4.16 1.72 11.18
N ASN A 90 5.32 2.00 11.79
CA ASN A 90 5.49 2.13 13.24
C ASN A 90 5.63 3.61 13.62
N THR A 91 4.93 4.03 14.68
CA THR A 91 4.92 5.41 15.17
C THR A 91 5.92 5.67 16.30
N ASP A 92 6.70 4.67 16.72
CA ASP A 92 7.52 4.72 17.95
C ASP A 92 8.95 5.25 17.71
N SER A 93 9.22 5.90 16.58
CA SER A 93 10.54 6.46 16.25
C SER A 93 10.49 7.98 16.10
N GLU A 94 10.16 8.70 17.17
CA GLU A 94 10.49 10.12 17.34
C GLU A 94 10.31 10.52 18.83
N SER A 95 11.31 10.17 19.65
CA SER A 95 11.63 10.96 20.85
C SER A 95 12.97 11.61 20.59
N GLU A 96 12.97 12.76 19.91
CA GLU A 96 14.14 13.61 19.83
C GLU A 96 14.42 14.18 21.23
N THR A 97 15.42 13.63 21.93
CA THR A 97 16.03 14.31 23.06
C THR A 97 16.92 15.42 22.51
N GLU A 98 16.35 16.62 22.32
CA GLU A 98 17.15 17.84 22.20
C GLU A 98 17.86 18.08 23.55
N THR A 99 19.13 17.71 23.63
CA THR A 99 20.02 18.22 24.66
C THR A 99 20.60 19.54 24.16
N GLU A 100 19.89 20.65 24.41
CA GLU A 100 20.49 21.98 24.26
C GLU A 100 21.62 22.14 25.30
N SER A 101 22.85 21.89 24.87
CA SER A 101 24.04 22.32 25.60
C SER A 101 24.31 23.77 25.23
N MET A 102 23.77 24.73 25.99
CA MET A 102 24.21 26.12 25.90
C MET A 102 25.64 26.23 26.46
N ASN A 103 26.61 26.29 25.56
CA ASN A 103 27.94 26.84 25.85
C ASN A 103 27.78 28.35 26.12
N LEU A 104 28.07 28.77 27.35
CA LEU A 104 28.36 30.17 27.66
C LEU A 104 29.88 30.32 27.80
N GLN A 105 30.45 31.21 26.98
CA GLN A 105 31.79 31.78 27.17
C GLN A 105 31.82 32.69 28.40
#